data_AF-A0A349SEL1-F1
#
_entry.id   AF-A0A349SEL1-F1
#
_cell.length_a   1.000
_cell.length_b   1.000
_cell.length_c   1.000
_cell.angle_alpha   90.00
_cell.angle_beta   90.00
_cell.angle_gamma   90.00
#
_symmetry.space_group_name_H-M   'P 1'
#
loop_
_entity.id
_entity.type
_entity.pdbx_description
1 polymer ?
#
loop_
_entity_poly.entity_id
_entity_poly.type
_entity_poly.pdbx_seq_one_letter_code
_entity_poly.pdbx_strand_id
1 'polypeptide(L)' 'QVTGLAWTEVGGELLTIEAAVMPGKGKQSYTGKLGDVMQESIQAAMTVVRTRSRQYGIPLDF' A
#
# COMPACT_ATOMS: atom_id res chain seq x y z
N GLN A 1 -2.28 -0.40 -10.48
CA GLN A 1 -2.70 1.00 -10.32
C GLN A 1 -4.10 1.02 -9.74
N VAL A 2 -4.37 1.87 -8.76
CA VAL A 2 -5.71 2.09 -8.20
C VAL A 2 -5.94 3.58 -7.96
N THR A 3 -7.19 4.02 -8.00
CA THR A 3 -7.57 5.41 -7.70
C THR A 3 -7.97 5.53 -6.23
N GLY A 4 -7.29 6.40 -5.50
CA GLY A 4 -7.64 6.81 -4.15
C GLY A 4 -8.34 8.16 -4.13
N LEU A 5 -9.07 8.43 -3.06
CA LEU A 5 -9.60 9.75 -2.73
C LEU A 5 -8.83 10.26 -1.52
N ALA A 6 -8.20 11.43 -1.66
CA ALA A 6 -7.54 12.11 -0.57
C ALA A 6 -8.31 13.36 -0.17
N TRP A 7 -8.21 13.71 1.11
CA TRP A 7 -8.72 14.96 1.63
C TRP A 7 -7.57 15.97 1.76
N THR A 8 -7.73 17.13 1.14
CA THR A 8 -6.84 18.29 1.27
C THR A 8 -7.60 19.44 1.91
N GLU A 9 -6.89 20.49 2.34
CA GLU A 9 -7.51 21.70 2.91
C GLU A 9 -8.51 22.38 1.96
N VAL A 10 -8.36 22.17 0.65
CA VAL A 10 -9.23 22.75 -0.40
C VAL A 10 -10.28 21.77 -0.93
N GLY A 11 -10.36 20.55 -0.38
CA GLY A 11 -11.35 19.54 -0.74
C GLY A 11 -10.77 18.19 -1.15
N GLY A 12 -11.61 17.37 -1.79
CA GLY A 12 -11.25 16.02 -2.21
C GLY A 12 -10.44 16.00 -3.52
N GLU A 13 -9.32 15.29 -3.52
CA GLU A 13 -8.47 15.08 -4.69
C GLU A 13 -8.38 13.60 -5.05
N LEU A 14 -8.36 13.29 -6.35
CA LEU A 14 -8.10 11.93 -6.84
C LEU A 14 -6.59 11.67 -6.86
N LEU A 15 -6.16 10.63 -6.16
CA LEU A 15 -4.78 10.16 -6.17
C LEU A 15 -4.64 8.89 -6.99
N THR A 16 -3.58 8.81 -7.77
CA THR A 16 -3.18 7.56 -8.42
C THR A 16 -2.18 6.85 -7.53
N ILE A 17 -2.53 5.65 -7.07
CA ILE A 17 -1.66 4.80 -6.25
C ILE A 17 -1.12 3.68 -7.13
N GLU A 18 0.19 3.49 -7.06
CA GLU A 18 0.92 2.46 -7.79
C GLU A 18 1.67 1.55 -6.81
N ALA A 19 1.79 0.28 -7.19
CA ALA A 19 2.52 -0.73 -6.43
C ALA A 19 3.23 -1.64 -7.42
N ALA A 20 4.50 -1.95 -7.13
CA ALA A 20 5.32 -2.86 -7.91
C ALA A 20 5.91 -3.93 -6.99
N VAL A 21 5.90 -5.17 -7.45
CA VAL A 21 6.50 -6.31 -6.74
C VAL A 21 7.77 -6.70 -7.49
N MET A 22 8.89 -6.73 -6.77
CA MET A 22 10.20 -7.07 -7.31
C MET A 22 10.77 -8.24 -6.50
N PRO A 23 11.53 -9.17 -7.12
CA PRO A 23 12.23 -10.22 -6.38
C PRO A 23 13.16 -9.62 -5.31
N GLY A 24 13.07 -10.11 -4.07
CA GLY A 24 13.83 -9.52 -2.97
C GLY A 24 13.60 -10.23 -1.64
N LYS A 25 14.00 -9.57 -0.54
CA LYS A 25 13.92 -10.09 0.84
C LYS A 25 12.72 -9.56 1.62
N GLY A 26 11.67 -9.14 0.92
CA GLY A 26 10.45 -8.56 1.54
C GLY A 26 10.60 -7.17 2.15
N LYS A 27 11.59 -6.38 1.69
CA LYS A 27 11.70 -4.98 2.08
C LYS A 27 10.63 -4.15 1.39
N GLN A 28 9.83 -3.44 2.17
CA GLN A 28 8.85 -2.48 1.67
C GLN A 28 9.49 -1.10 1.50
N SER A 29 9.18 -0.45 0.38
CA SER A 29 9.57 0.94 0.10
C SER A 29 8.35 1.70 -0.40
N TYR A 30 8.19 2.92 0.07
CA TYR A 30 7.08 3.81 -0.28
C TYR A 30 7.64 5.20 -0.58
N THR A 31 7.04 5.88 -1.56
CA THR A 31 7.49 7.19 -2.05
C THR A 31 6.27 8.09 -2.27
N GLY A 32 6.49 9.37 -2.63
CA GLY A 32 5.40 10.32 -2.88
C GLY A 32 5.01 11.19 -1.68
N LYS A 33 5.95 11.48 -0.78
CA LYS A 33 5.76 12.37 0.40
C LYS A 33 4.56 11.97 1.27
N LEU A 34 4.47 10.68 1.58
CA LEU A 34 3.41 10.13 2.42
C LEU A 34 3.62 10.56 3.88
N GLY A 35 2.58 11.15 4.49
CA GLY A 35 2.58 11.42 5.92
C GLY A 35 2.48 10.14 6.76
N ASP A 36 2.75 10.25 8.06
CA ASP A 36 2.85 9.10 8.97
C ASP A 36 1.60 8.22 8.97
N VAL A 37 0.41 8.83 8.93
CA VAL A 37 -0.88 8.13 8.87
C VAL A 37 -0.99 7.23 7.63
N MET A 38 -0.50 7.71 6.49
CA MET A 38 -0.55 6.94 5.25
C MET A 38 0.49 5.81 5.26
N GLN A 39 1.65 6.03 5.89
CA GLN A 39 2.66 4.99 6.08
C GLN A 39 2.14 3.87 7.00
N GLU A 40 1.45 4.23 8.09
CA GLU A 40 0.80 3.26 8.99
C GLU A 40 -0.30 2.48 8.27
N SER A 41 -1.10 3.15 7.45
CA SER A 41 -2.14 2.51 6.62
C SER A 41 -1.56 1.44 5.68
N ILE A 42 -0.40 1.71 5.06
CA ILE A 42 0.31 0.73 4.21
C ILE A 42 0.74 -0.49 5.02
N GLN A 43 1.28 -0.30 6.23
CA GLN A 43 1.67 -1.41 7.10
C GLN A 43 0.47 -2.25 7.55
N ALA A 44 -0.66 -1.61 7.86
CA ALA A 44 -1.90 -2.29 8.20
C ALA A 44 -2.44 -3.11 7.01
N ALA A 45 -2.47 -2.50 5.81
CA ALA A 45 -2.89 -3.19 4.58
C ALA A 45 -2.01 -4.40 4.29
N MET A 46 -0.69 -4.26 4.44
CA MET A 46 0.25 -5.36 4.28
C MET A 46 -0.02 -6.50 5.27
N THR A 47 -0.33 -6.18 6.52
CA THR A 47 -0.68 -7.18 7.53
C THR A 47 -1.91 -7.98 7.10
N VAL A 48 -2.96 -7.31 6.62
CA VAL A 48 -4.18 -7.97 6.11
C VAL A 48 -3.87 -8.89 4.93
N VAL A 49 -3.08 -8.42 3.97
CA VAL A 49 -2.68 -9.21 2.79
C VAL A 49 -1.88 -10.44 3.21
N ARG A 50 -0.91 -10.31 4.11
CA ARG A 50 -0.11 -11.44 4.62
C ARG A 50 -0.97 -12.47 5.36
N THR A 51 -1.89 -12.03 6.22
CA THR A 51 -2.79 -12.94 6.95
C THR A 51 -3.73 -13.70 6.01
N ARG A 52 -4.15 -13.07 4.90
CA ARG A 52 -5.09 -13.66 3.93
C ARG A 52 -4.40 -14.19 2.67
N SER A 53 -3.06 -14.27 2.65
CA SER A 53 -2.25 -14.60 1.47
C SER A 53 -2.72 -15.89 0.79
N ARG A 54 -3.00 -16.94 1.59
CA ARG A 54 -3.51 -18.22 1.10
C ARG A 54 -4.87 -18.12 0.41
N GLN A 55 -5.75 -17.26 0.91
CA GLN A 55 -7.10 -17.06 0.33
C GLN A 55 -7.02 -16.38 -1.04
N TYR A 56 -6.02 -15.51 -1.23
CA TYR A 56 -5.83 -14.76 -2.47
C TYR A 56 -4.81 -15.41 -3.42
N GLY A 57 -4.27 -16.60 -3.11
CA GLY A 57 -3.28 -17.28 -3.94
C GLY A 57 -1.93 -16.55 -4.02
N ILE A 58 -1.62 -15.72 -3.03
CA ILE A 58 -0.35 -14.97 -2.96
C ILE A 58 0.68 -15.85 -2.23
N PRO A 59 1.92 -16.00 -2.75
CA PRO A 59 3.01 -16.69 -2.07
C PRO A 59 3.24 -16.13 -0.66
N LEU A 60 3.75 -16.91 0.29
CA LEU A 60 3.98 -16.42 1.66
C LEU A 60 5.34 -15.72 1.85
N ASP A 61 6.23 -15.79 0.86
CA ASP A 61 7.60 -15.27 0.91
C ASP A 61 7.76 -13.91 0.20
N PHE A 62 7.06 -12.90 0.70
CA PHE A 62 7.18 -11.51 0.23
C PHE A 62 7.21 -10.52 1.39
#